data_AF-A0A9P1IEF5-F1
#
_entry.id   AF-A0A9P1IEF5-F1
#
_cell.length_a   1.000
_cell.length_b   1.000
_cell.length_c   1.000
_cell.angle_alpha   90.00
_cell.angle_beta   90.00
_cell.angle_gamma   90.00
#
_symmetry.space_group_name_H-M   'P 1'
#
loop_
_entity.id
_entity.type
_entity.pdbx_description
1 polymer ?
#
loop_
_entity_poly.entity_id
_entity_poly.type
_entity_poly.pdbx_seq_one_letter_code
_entity_poly.pdbx_strand_id
1 'polypeptide(L)'
;MSNSRYKLLSEDEIKEYVPNGIMRIKDSSRLKNALIFICGMALCYVILFHVKSEKKMGNFKSFKEMLIKPFVTQKFENYADFYFTKDESRFLNCSQITNGSKDAIESYVNNGRLKLEREKLLKLPMDCENIKTRIRGDIPSFSKLERPIAFVRNIFTLYEFQESLISLNYHPDNSYCFSIDFKTVHRLSENMLSLSKCLPNIIINPMKYSFDSAGHFQDRAHFDCLKLILNRTWYHTLLLQNYDIVLKSSEQLSDLSEMLNYTSIMGLEYGYKHRYKEDANWTPAGLKLFKNEKGVPDRILHTPLTIRKGLNEVFLSKTFVDSLFDKLNLDPILDLFDNKELYGVDEMLIPTLYENYLGLEGQMTSNCTKLQLDNLTRQTDWNFNGPDGYDKNCKSKMKRHSICIIGVEYLQDFSNSNQISANKVLDNFDFGPIICLRQMIREGETNGISEDALNWSPQYREMKLKQNGTYIKEKFEC
;
A
#
# COMPACT_ATOMS: atom_id res chain seq x y z
N MET A 1 13.10 -30.38 -36.21
CA MET A 1 14.52 -29.96 -36.29
C MET A 1 14.69 -28.73 -35.41
N SER A 2 15.87 -28.61 -34.77
CA SER A 2 16.27 -27.63 -33.74
C SER A 2 15.90 -27.99 -32.29
N ASN A 3 16.77 -28.83 -31.70
CA ASN A 3 16.96 -28.99 -30.25
C ASN A 3 17.85 -27.84 -29.75
N SER A 4 17.48 -27.13 -28.69
CA SER A 4 18.42 -26.33 -27.90
C SER A 4 18.57 -26.91 -26.50
N ARG A 5 19.81 -27.33 -26.21
CA ARG A 5 20.27 -27.90 -24.94
C ARG A 5 20.51 -26.77 -23.95
N TYR A 6 20.03 -26.95 -22.72
CA TYR A 6 20.50 -26.20 -21.56
C TYR A 6 21.96 -26.58 -21.27
N LYS A 7 22.85 -25.59 -21.25
CA LYS A 7 24.25 -25.73 -20.83
C LYS A 7 24.34 -25.20 -19.40
N LEU A 8 24.61 -26.10 -18.45
CA LEU A 8 25.01 -25.77 -17.08
C LEU A 8 26.40 -25.11 -17.13
N LEU A 9 26.55 -23.96 -16.47
CA LEU A 9 27.83 -23.27 -16.28
C LEU A 9 28.57 -23.90 -15.09
N SER A 10 29.85 -24.19 -15.29
CA SER A 10 30.77 -24.81 -14.32
C SER A 10 31.49 -23.75 -13.46
N GLU A 11 31.93 -24.16 -12.27
CA GLU A 11 32.48 -23.35 -11.16
C GLU A 11 33.85 -22.66 -11.40
N ASP A 12 34.30 -22.46 -12.65
CA ASP A 12 35.64 -21.93 -12.96
C ASP A 12 35.66 -20.48 -13.53
N GLU A 13 34.55 -19.74 -13.47
CA GLU A 13 34.49 -18.33 -13.92
C GLU A 13 34.34 -17.32 -12.76
N ILE A 14 34.80 -17.67 -11.57
CA ILE A 14 34.96 -16.75 -10.43
C ILE A 14 36.44 -16.65 -10.11
N LYS A 15 37.14 -15.71 -10.76
CA LYS A 15 38.41 -15.09 -10.29
C LYS A 15 38.90 -14.08 -11.32
N GLU A 16 38.74 -12.80 -11.00
CA GLU A 16 39.72 -11.72 -11.17
C GLU A 16 39.01 -10.38 -11.07
N TYR A 17 39.19 -9.67 -9.96
CA TYR A 17 39.35 -8.21 -9.93
C TYR A 17 39.73 -7.81 -8.49
N VAL A 18 41.03 -7.84 -8.21
CA VAL A 18 41.62 -7.20 -7.02
C VAL A 18 42.36 -5.94 -7.49
N PRO A 19 42.04 -4.76 -6.93
CA PRO A 19 42.66 -3.50 -7.34
C PRO A 19 44.03 -3.33 -6.67
N ASN A 20 45.05 -3.02 -7.46
CA ASN A 20 46.36 -2.55 -6.99
C ASN A 20 46.51 -1.06 -7.30
N GLY A 21 46.81 -0.26 -6.26
CA GLY A 21 47.09 1.17 -6.42
C GLY A 21 47.49 1.83 -5.10
N ILE A 22 48.66 1.48 -4.58
CA ILE A 22 49.32 2.17 -3.46
C ILE A 22 50.17 3.32 -4.05
N MET A 23 49.83 4.57 -3.74
CA MET A 23 50.73 5.71 -3.89
C MET A 23 51.14 6.24 -2.51
N ARG A 24 52.45 6.19 -2.25
CA ARG A 24 53.11 6.86 -1.12
C ARG A 24 53.31 8.33 -1.46
N ILE A 25 52.97 9.24 -0.55
CA ILE A 25 53.52 10.60 -0.51
C ILE A 25 54.16 10.82 0.87
N LYS A 26 55.39 11.34 0.84
CA LYS A 26 56.23 11.71 1.97
C LYS A 26 55.92 13.12 2.48
N ASP A 27 56.15 13.27 3.79
CA ASP A 27 56.68 14.42 4.53
C ASP A 27 55.88 15.75 4.70
N SER A 28 55.44 15.90 5.96
CA SER A 28 55.92 16.88 6.95
C SER A 28 55.51 18.36 6.92
N SER A 29 54.96 18.76 8.08
CA SER A 29 55.15 20.02 8.81
C SER A 29 54.27 21.24 8.47
N ARG A 30 53.83 21.92 9.56
CA ARG A 30 52.96 23.11 9.68
C ARG A 30 51.47 22.75 9.64
N LEU A 31 50.59 23.05 10.60
CA LEU A 31 50.50 24.16 11.55
C LEU A 31 50.04 23.65 12.94
N LYS A 32 50.94 23.69 13.93
CA LYS A 32 50.54 23.98 15.31
C LYS A 32 50.56 25.50 15.41
N ASN A 33 49.40 26.13 15.49
CA ASN A 33 49.14 27.49 16.03
C ASN A 33 47.74 27.97 15.60
N ALA A 34 46.69 27.48 16.25
CA ALA A 34 45.35 28.08 16.20
C ALA A 34 44.48 27.70 17.42
N LEU A 35 45.09 27.42 18.57
CA LEU A 35 44.40 26.89 19.75
C LEU A 35 44.34 27.86 20.95
N ILE A 36 44.61 29.17 20.75
CA ILE A 36 44.72 30.14 21.86
C ILE A 36 43.78 31.36 21.73
N PHE A 37 42.93 31.46 20.70
CA PHE A 37 42.17 32.69 20.44
C PHE A 37 40.65 32.67 20.66
N ILE A 38 40.05 31.58 21.16
CA ILE A 38 38.57 31.47 21.28
C ILE A 38 38.07 31.46 22.75
N CYS A 39 38.95 31.38 23.74
CA CYS A 39 38.56 31.42 25.17
C CYS A 39 38.42 32.83 25.79
N GLY A 40 38.60 33.90 25.02
CA GLY A 40 38.64 35.28 25.54
C GLY A 40 37.34 36.09 25.44
N MET A 41 36.34 35.66 24.68
CA MET A 41 35.15 36.50 24.37
C MET A 41 33.83 36.09 25.03
N ALA A 42 33.80 35.00 25.81
CA ALA A 42 32.56 34.52 26.44
C ALA A 42 32.27 35.10 27.85
N LEU A 43 33.22 35.82 28.46
CA LEU A 43 33.11 36.28 29.86
C LEU A 43 32.55 37.71 30.04
N CYS A 44 32.34 38.47 28.97
CA CYS A 44 31.85 39.86 29.07
C CYS A 44 30.33 40.03 28.86
N TYR A 45 29.59 39.00 28.44
CA TYR A 45 28.15 39.14 28.18
C TYR A 45 27.24 38.79 29.37
N VAL A 46 27.78 38.15 30.41
CA VAL A 46 26.98 37.67 31.56
C VAL A 46 26.70 38.76 32.62
N ILE A 47 27.38 39.91 32.54
CA ILE A 47 27.31 40.95 33.59
C ILE A 47 26.34 42.11 33.25
N LEU A 48 25.86 42.23 32.00
CA LEU A 48 25.09 43.41 31.56
C LEU A 48 23.56 43.28 31.54
N PHE A 49 22.97 42.16 31.99
CA PHE A 49 21.51 42.00 32.07
C PHE A 49 20.96 41.68 33.47
N HIS A 50 21.74 41.98 34.52
CA HIS A 50 21.32 41.78 35.92
C HIS A 50 20.78 43.05 36.63
N VAL A 51 20.28 44.04 35.89
CA VAL A 51 19.60 45.20 36.49
C VAL A 51 18.45 45.69 35.60
N LYS A 52 17.25 45.12 35.77
CA LYS A 52 15.96 45.82 35.75
C LYS A 52 14.82 44.81 35.74
N SER A 53 14.13 44.68 36.88
CA SER A 53 12.67 44.57 37.01
C SER A 53 12.28 43.88 38.31
N GLU A 54 12.49 44.56 39.44
CA GLU A 54 11.62 44.36 40.61
C GLU A 54 10.41 45.29 40.47
N LYS A 55 9.20 44.72 40.39
CA LYS A 55 7.95 45.17 41.04
C LYS A 55 6.71 44.54 40.39
N LYS A 56 6.18 43.48 41.01
CA LYS A 56 4.83 43.45 41.61
C LYS A 56 4.57 42.08 42.23
N MET A 57 4.38 42.10 43.54
CA MET A 57 4.01 40.96 44.36
C MET A 57 2.48 40.81 44.30
N GLY A 58 2.01 39.66 43.82
CA GLY A 58 0.63 39.18 43.92
C GLY A 58 0.67 37.72 44.34
N ASN A 59 0.10 37.44 45.52
CA ASN A 59 0.03 36.12 46.16
C ASN A 59 -0.42 35.00 45.21
N PHE A 60 0.41 33.97 45.05
CA PHE A 60 -0.09 32.59 44.90
C PHE A 60 0.84 31.62 45.65
N LYS A 61 0.30 31.05 46.73
CA LYS A 61 0.90 29.96 47.48
C LYS A 61 0.92 28.70 46.61
N SER A 62 2.04 27.96 46.70
CA SER A 62 2.14 26.51 46.52
C SER A 62 1.89 25.93 45.12
N PHE A 63 2.96 25.83 44.33
CA PHE A 63 3.15 24.75 43.35
C PHE A 63 4.64 24.35 43.32
N LYS A 64 5.16 23.93 44.48
CA LYS A 64 6.50 23.34 44.58
C LYS A 64 6.35 21.83 44.68
N GLU A 65 5.93 21.22 43.57
CA GLU A 65 6.05 19.80 43.20
C GLU A 65 5.22 19.54 41.94
N MET A 66 5.60 20.17 40.83
CA MET A 66 5.26 19.64 39.51
C MET A 66 6.57 19.22 38.87
N LEU A 67 6.80 17.90 38.90
CA LEU A 67 7.87 17.22 38.20
C LEU A 67 7.96 17.76 36.76
N ILE A 68 8.94 18.63 36.52
CA ILE A 68 9.36 18.98 35.16
C ILE A 68 10.02 17.70 34.63
N LYS A 69 9.24 16.82 34.00
CA LYS A 69 9.80 15.89 33.04
C LYS A 69 10.52 16.77 32.01
N PRO A 70 11.81 16.51 31.71
CA PRO A 70 12.48 17.28 30.68
C PRO A 70 11.65 17.12 29.41
N PHE A 71 11.14 18.24 28.89
CA PHE A 71 10.57 18.28 27.56
C PHE A 71 11.76 18.03 26.63
N VAL A 72 12.02 16.76 26.33
CA VAL A 72 12.93 16.37 25.27
C VAL A 72 12.31 16.96 24.02
N THR A 73 12.88 18.04 23.53
CA THR A 73 12.66 18.48 22.16
C THR A 73 13.19 17.36 21.27
N GLN A 74 12.33 16.38 20.99
CA GLN A 74 12.63 15.30 20.07
C GLN A 74 12.83 15.99 18.73
N LYS A 75 14.09 16.18 18.38
CA LYS A 75 14.52 16.67 17.07
C LYS A 75 13.99 15.63 16.11
N PHE A 76 12.88 15.91 15.42
CA PHE A 76 12.26 14.94 14.51
C PHE A 76 13.34 14.47 13.55
N GLU A 77 13.72 13.20 13.68
CA GLU A 77 14.58 12.55 12.71
C GLU A 77 13.83 12.56 11.38
N ASN A 78 14.55 12.81 10.30
CA ASN A 78 13.94 12.71 8.98
C ASN A 78 13.42 11.27 8.85
N TYR A 79 12.18 11.04 8.36
CA TYR A 79 11.60 9.70 8.28
C TYR A 79 12.52 8.69 7.58
N ALA A 80 13.29 9.14 6.59
CA ALA A 80 14.30 8.33 5.90
C ALA A 80 15.40 7.79 6.84
N ASP A 81 15.74 8.52 7.91
CA ASP A 81 16.81 8.19 8.86
C ASP A 81 16.51 6.90 9.65
N PHE A 82 15.25 6.43 9.68
CA PHE A 82 14.90 5.14 10.27
C PHE A 82 15.39 3.94 9.45
N TYR A 83 15.59 4.14 8.14
CA TYR A 83 15.90 3.05 7.20
C TYR A 83 17.23 3.23 6.47
N PHE A 84 17.72 4.48 6.38
CA PHE A 84 18.91 4.83 5.63
C PHE A 84 19.75 5.83 6.41
N THR A 85 21.06 5.76 6.24
CA THR A 85 21.96 6.81 6.73
C THR A 85 21.74 8.12 5.97
N LYS A 86 22.11 9.25 6.60
CA LYS A 86 22.06 10.56 5.94
C LYS A 86 22.89 10.63 4.67
N ASP A 87 23.99 9.87 4.60
CA ASP A 87 24.81 9.80 3.41
C ASP A 87 24.13 9.04 2.27
N GLU A 88 23.39 7.97 2.57
CA GLU A 88 22.58 7.24 1.59
C GLU A 88 21.43 8.12 1.07
N SER A 89 20.74 8.86 1.95
CA SER A 89 19.58 9.67 1.58
C SER A 89 19.89 11.09 1.10
N ARG A 90 21.16 11.51 1.06
CA ARG A 90 21.56 12.91 0.78
C ARG A 90 21.09 13.48 -0.56
N PHE A 91 20.83 12.62 -1.55
CA PHE A 91 20.34 13.02 -2.88
C PHE A 91 18.82 12.97 -3.02
N LEU A 92 18.11 12.42 -2.03
CA LEU A 92 16.65 12.37 -2.05
C LEU A 92 16.06 13.71 -1.59
N ASN A 93 15.81 14.60 -2.54
CA ASN A 93 15.11 15.85 -2.27
C ASN A 93 13.64 15.75 -2.70
N CYS A 94 12.78 15.28 -1.80
CA CYS A 94 11.37 15.04 -2.11
C CYS A 94 10.65 16.28 -2.64
N SER A 95 10.83 17.45 -2.00
CA SER A 95 10.17 18.68 -2.44
C SER A 95 10.53 19.07 -3.89
N GLN A 96 11.80 18.90 -4.31
CA GLN A 96 12.16 19.18 -5.71
C GLN A 96 11.66 18.10 -6.66
N ILE A 97 11.72 16.83 -6.25
CA ILE A 97 11.30 15.68 -7.05
C ILE A 97 9.79 15.71 -7.31
N THR A 98 8.97 15.96 -6.28
CA THR A 98 7.51 15.99 -6.39
C THR A 98 7.03 17.17 -7.24
N ASN A 99 7.78 18.28 -7.23
CA ASN A 99 7.58 19.42 -8.13
C ASN A 99 8.09 19.19 -9.58
N GLY A 100 8.60 17.99 -9.90
CA GLY A 100 9.01 17.62 -11.26
C GLY A 100 10.38 18.15 -11.69
N SER A 101 11.26 18.50 -10.74
CA SER A 101 12.65 18.90 -11.06
C SER A 101 13.43 17.74 -11.69
N LYS A 102 13.70 17.86 -12.99
CA LYS A 102 14.50 16.87 -13.73
C LYS A 102 15.89 16.70 -13.13
N ASP A 103 16.55 17.80 -12.78
CA ASP A 103 17.89 17.78 -12.19
C ASP A 103 17.93 17.03 -10.85
N ALA A 104 16.90 17.21 -10.01
CA ALA A 104 16.81 16.51 -8.72
C ALA A 104 16.56 15.01 -8.92
N ILE A 105 15.67 14.65 -9.86
CA ILE A 105 15.39 13.26 -10.23
C ILE A 105 16.66 12.59 -10.78
N GLU A 106 17.31 13.20 -11.77
CA GLU A 106 18.52 12.66 -12.38
C GLU A 106 19.66 12.55 -11.38
N SER A 107 19.84 13.57 -10.52
CA SER A 107 20.83 13.55 -9.45
C SER A 107 20.61 12.37 -8.50
N TYR A 108 19.38 12.14 -8.04
CA TYR A 108 19.05 11.00 -7.18
C TYR A 108 19.28 9.66 -7.88
N VAL A 109 18.77 9.51 -9.11
CA VAL A 109 18.86 8.24 -9.86
C VAL A 109 20.31 7.88 -10.18
N ASN A 110 21.11 8.85 -10.60
CA ASN A 110 22.51 8.63 -10.99
C ASN A 110 23.45 8.40 -9.81
N ASN A 111 23.12 8.93 -8.61
CA ASN A 111 23.93 8.73 -7.41
C ASN A 111 23.51 7.50 -6.57
N GLY A 112 22.56 6.71 -7.06
CA GLY A 112 22.12 5.47 -6.43
C GLY A 112 20.80 5.62 -5.70
N ARG A 113 19.80 4.86 -6.17
CA ARG A 113 18.50 4.76 -5.52
C ARG A 113 18.61 4.11 -4.15
N LEU A 114 17.79 4.56 -3.21
CA LEU A 114 17.61 3.90 -1.92
C LEU A 114 16.99 2.52 -2.11
N LYS A 115 17.62 1.49 -1.57
CA LYS A 115 17.17 0.10 -1.67
C LYS A 115 17.30 -0.56 -0.32
N LEU A 116 16.29 -1.31 0.10
CA LEU A 116 16.42 -2.15 1.28
C LEU A 116 17.34 -3.33 0.94
N GLU A 117 18.53 -3.34 1.54
CA GLU A 117 19.48 -4.43 1.43
C GLU A 117 19.04 -5.58 2.35
N ARG A 118 18.61 -6.71 1.77
CA ARG A 118 18.19 -7.91 2.51
C ARG A 118 19.25 -8.47 3.44
N GLU A 119 20.53 -8.17 3.18
CA GLU A 119 21.68 -8.64 3.96
C GLU A 119 22.03 -7.65 5.08
N LYS A 120 21.78 -6.35 4.90
CA LYS A 120 21.76 -5.35 5.96
C LYS A 120 20.36 -5.29 6.60
N LEU A 121 19.86 -6.42 7.11
CA LEU A 121 18.63 -6.43 7.90
C LEU A 121 18.78 -5.44 9.05
N LEU A 122 18.19 -4.26 8.90
CA LEU A 122 18.25 -3.18 9.87
C LEU A 122 17.80 -3.75 11.21
N LYS A 123 18.63 -3.72 12.24
CA LYS A 123 18.18 -4.11 13.58
C LYS A 123 17.26 -3.01 14.11
N LEU A 124 16.03 -2.97 13.60
CA LEU A 124 15.01 -2.05 14.05
C LEU A 124 14.60 -2.43 15.48
N PRO A 125 14.56 -1.47 16.41
CA PRO A 125 13.93 -1.70 17.70
C PRO A 125 12.44 -1.99 17.51
N MET A 126 11.99 -3.11 18.08
CA MET A 126 10.63 -3.62 17.94
C MET A 126 9.77 -3.40 19.21
N ASP A 127 10.22 -2.55 20.14
CA ASP A 127 9.36 -2.08 21.23
C ASP A 127 8.30 -1.09 20.70
N CYS A 128 7.19 -0.97 21.44
CA CYS A 128 6.04 -0.21 20.97
C CYS A 128 6.30 1.29 20.81
N GLU A 129 7.22 1.88 21.57
CA GLU A 129 7.55 3.29 21.40
C GLU A 129 8.23 3.50 20.06
N ASN A 130 9.27 2.72 19.75
CA ASN A 130 9.96 2.80 18.46
C ASN A 130 9.06 2.49 17.26
N ILE A 131 8.20 1.47 17.34
CA ILE A 131 7.23 1.14 16.29
C ILE A 131 6.27 2.33 16.05
N LYS A 132 5.70 2.89 17.12
CA LYS A 132 4.78 4.03 17.01
C LYS A 132 5.48 5.27 16.48
N THR A 133 6.72 5.53 16.88
CA THR A 133 7.53 6.64 16.37
C THR A 133 7.76 6.49 14.86
N ARG A 134 8.10 5.30 14.36
CA ARG A 134 8.27 5.11 12.91
C ARG A 134 6.97 5.27 12.13
N ILE A 135 5.85 4.75 12.64
CA ILE A 135 4.57 4.79 11.90
C ILE A 135 3.92 6.18 11.92
N ARG A 136 3.95 6.87 13.06
CA ARG A 136 3.16 8.10 13.29
C ARG A 136 3.90 9.17 14.07
N GLY A 137 5.21 9.04 14.29
CA GLY A 137 5.98 9.99 15.10
C GLY A 137 6.01 11.39 14.49
N ASP A 138 6.10 11.49 13.17
CA ASP A 138 6.15 12.76 12.42
C ASP A 138 4.84 13.12 11.72
N ILE A 139 3.75 12.39 11.99
CA ILE A 139 2.42 12.66 11.41
C ILE A 139 1.65 13.61 12.33
N PRO A 140 0.90 14.59 11.78
CA PRO A 140 -0.01 15.43 12.56
C PRO A 140 -0.99 14.60 13.41
N SER A 141 -1.60 15.24 14.41
CA SER A 141 -2.64 14.61 15.20
C SER A 141 -3.81 14.15 14.32
N PHE A 142 -4.25 12.91 14.54
CA PHE A 142 -5.38 12.32 13.82
C PHE A 142 -6.71 12.99 14.17
N SER A 143 -7.47 13.38 13.16
CA SER A 143 -8.89 13.74 13.29
C SER A 143 -9.77 12.49 13.14
N LYS A 144 -10.93 12.45 13.79
CA LYS A 144 -11.86 11.34 13.63
C LYS A 144 -12.26 11.20 12.15
N LEU A 145 -12.27 9.96 11.64
CA LEU A 145 -12.83 9.65 10.32
C LEU A 145 -14.33 9.40 10.44
N GLU A 146 -15.10 9.99 9.54
CA GLU A 146 -16.54 9.74 9.44
C GLU A 146 -16.82 8.33 8.89
N ARG A 147 -16.01 7.86 7.94
CA ARG A 147 -16.10 6.51 7.38
C ARG A 147 -14.74 5.81 7.36
N PRO A 148 -14.36 5.16 8.48
CA PRO A 148 -13.12 4.40 8.54
C PRO A 148 -13.01 3.31 7.48
N ILE A 149 -11.78 3.05 7.07
CA ILE A 149 -11.42 2.15 5.97
C ILE A 149 -10.71 0.92 6.52
N ALA A 150 -10.96 -0.22 5.90
CA ALA A 150 -10.16 -1.41 6.10
C ALA A 150 -9.11 -1.58 5.00
N PHE A 151 -7.91 -1.99 5.38
CA PHE A 151 -6.84 -2.37 4.46
C PHE A 151 -6.56 -3.86 4.63
N VAL A 152 -6.74 -4.64 3.58
CA VAL A 152 -6.54 -6.09 3.60
C VAL A 152 -5.42 -6.43 2.64
N ARG A 153 -4.27 -6.84 3.17
CA ARG A 153 -3.03 -6.98 2.38
C ARG A 153 -2.41 -8.37 2.49
N ASN A 154 -2.08 -8.95 1.34
CA ASN A 154 -1.26 -10.16 1.25
C ASN A 154 0.22 -9.77 1.11
N ILE A 155 1.10 -10.30 1.97
CA ILE A 155 2.51 -9.88 2.07
C ILE A 155 3.48 -11.06 2.03
N PHE A 156 4.67 -10.85 1.45
CA PHE A 156 5.72 -11.86 1.33
C PHE A 156 7.17 -11.34 1.35
N THR A 157 7.42 -10.03 1.46
CA THR A 157 8.79 -9.48 1.45
C THR A 157 9.32 -9.08 2.84
N LEU A 158 9.82 -7.86 3.00
CA LEU A 158 10.50 -7.37 4.20
C LEU A 158 9.54 -6.64 5.13
N TYR A 159 9.78 -6.74 6.44
CA TYR A 159 8.98 -6.03 7.44
C TYR A 159 9.10 -4.52 7.26
N GLU A 160 10.32 -4.02 7.05
CA GLU A 160 10.65 -2.60 6.92
C GLU A 160 9.89 -1.94 5.75
N PHE A 161 9.71 -2.71 4.67
CA PHE A 161 8.90 -2.31 3.53
C PHE A 161 7.41 -2.23 3.88
N GLN A 162 6.87 -3.26 4.54
CA GLN A 162 5.45 -3.29 4.92
C GLN A 162 5.11 -2.25 6.00
N GLU A 163 5.96 -2.07 7.01
CA GLU A 163 5.83 -1.00 8.02
C GLU A 163 5.77 0.38 7.36
N SER A 164 6.62 0.61 6.35
CA SER A 164 6.62 1.88 5.63
C SER A 164 5.40 2.10 4.77
N LEU A 165 4.87 1.05 4.11
CA LEU A 165 3.61 1.15 3.37
C LEU A 165 2.40 1.38 4.29
N ILE A 166 2.41 0.80 5.50
CA ILE A 166 1.41 1.08 6.54
C ILE A 166 1.49 2.55 6.96
N SER A 167 2.70 3.07 7.13
CA SER A 167 2.91 4.45 7.61
C SER A 167 2.21 5.49 6.71
N LEU A 168 2.11 5.24 5.39
CA LEU A 168 1.51 6.16 4.42
C LEU A 168 0.05 6.53 4.71
N ASN A 169 -0.72 5.57 5.24
CA ASN A 169 -2.16 5.68 5.45
C ASN A 169 -2.59 5.12 6.81
N TYR A 170 -1.68 5.09 7.78
CA TYR A 170 -2.04 4.67 9.13
C TYR A 170 -2.99 5.68 9.76
N HIS A 171 -4.13 5.21 10.26
CA HIS A 171 -5.06 5.98 11.05
C HIS A 171 -5.63 5.10 12.19
N PRO A 172 -5.80 5.61 13.42
CA PRO A 172 -6.31 4.81 14.54
C PRO A 172 -7.74 4.28 14.33
N ASP A 173 -8.58 5.01 13.58
CA ASP A 173 -9.96 4.58 13.30
C ASP A 173 -10.04 3.46 12.24
N ASN A 174 -9.04 3.36 11.37
CA ASN A 174 -8.98 2.36 10.31
C ASN A 174 -8.68 0.96 10.86
N SER A 175 -9.03 -0.06 10.08
CA SER A 175 -8.71 -1.46 10.38
C SER A 175 -7.68 -2.00 9.37
N TYR A 176 -6.76 -2.85 9.81
CA TYR A 176 -5.75 -3.44 8.94
C TYR A 176 -5.69 -4.95 9.17
N CYS A 177 -5.68 -5.74 8.10
CA CYS A 177 -5.47 -7.18 8.17
C CYS A 177 -4.40 -7.62 7.18
N PHE A 178 -3.48 -8.44 7.67
CA PHE A 178 -2.35 -8.95 6.87
C PHE A 178 -2.37 -10.48 6.82
N SER A 179 -2.32 -11.03 5.62
CA SER A 179 -2.05 -12.45 5.39
C SER A 179 -0.61 -12.62 4.91
N ILE A 180 0.13 -13.54 5.53
CA ILE A 180 1.57 -13.69 5.32
C ILE A 180 1.84 -14.97 4.52
N ASP A 181 2.70 -14.88 3.50
CA ASP A 181 3.15 -16.05 2.75
C ASP A 181 3.88 -17.03 3.67
N PHE A 182 3.47 -18.29 3.63
CA PHE A 182 4.08 -19.38 4.37
C PHE A 182 5.59 -19.54 4.08
N LYS A 183 6.03 -19.20 2.86
CA LYS A 183 7.42 -19.30 2.41
C LYS A 183 8.32 -18.19 2.94
N THR A 184 7.77 -17.20 3.65
CA THR A 184 8.55 -16.06 4.16
C THR A 184 9.49 -16.45 5.29
N VAL A 185 10.59 -15.69 5.41
CA VAL A 185 11.50 -15.81 6.55
C VAL A 185 10.79 -15.48 7.85
N HIS A 186 11.14 -16.21 8.92
CA HIS A 186 10.49 -16.11 10.24
C HIS A 186 10.40 -14.67 10.77
N ARG A 187 11.42 -13.86 10.48
CA ARG A 187 11.53 -12.46 10.89
C ARG A 187 10.36 -11.57 10.45
N LEU A 188 9.85 -11.72 9.21
CA LEU A 188 8.69 -10.94 8.77
C LEU A 188 7.50 -11.24 9.68
N SER A 189 7.22 -12.52 9.92
CA SER A 189 6.13 -12.99 10.76
C SER A 189 6.26 -12.48 12.20
N GLU A 190 7.45 -12.57 12.81
CA GLU A 190 7.70 -12.11 14.19
C GLU A 190 7.54 -10.60 14.35
N ASN A 191 8.08 -9.83 13.40
CA ASN A 191 8.03 -8.38 13.47
C ASN A 191 6.61 -7.86 13.22
N MET A 192 5.86 -8.47 12.28
CA MET A 192 4.43 -8.16 12.08
C MET A 192 3.58 -8.51 13.31
N LEU A 193 3.89 -9.60 14.02
CA LEU A 193 3.25 -9.94 15.30
C LEU A 193 3.64 -8.98 16.43
N SER A 194 4.84 -8.42 16.41
CA SER A 194 5.27 -7.40 17.37
C SER A 194 4.55 -6.07 17.10
N LEU A 195 4.45 -5.69 15.83
CA LEU A 195 3.68 -4.55 15.35
C LEU A 195 2.20 -4.61 15.79
N SER A 196 1.52 -5.74 15.59
CA SER A 196 0.10 -5.89 15.94
C SER A 196 -0.17 -5.82 17.46
N LYS A 197 0.80 -6.19 18.30
CA LYS A 197 0.71 -6.00 19.76
C LYS A 197 0.75 -4.52 20.14
N CYS A 198 1.44 -3.70 19.35
CA CYS A 198 1.61 -2.27 19.63
C CYS A 198 0.52 -1.39 19.02
N LEU A 199 -0.13 -1.84 17.94
CA LEU A 199 -1.20 -1.18 17.22
C LEU A 199 -2.41 -2.13 17.08
N PRO A 200 -3.37 -2.11 18.04
CA PRO A 200 -4.44 -3.11 18.14
C PRO A 200 -5.46 -3.14 16.99
N ASN A 201 -5.45 -2.13 16.11
CA ASN A 201 -6.22 -2.08 14.88
C ASN A 201 -5.52 -2.79 13.71
N ILE A 202 -4.31 -3.32 13.91
CA ILE A 202 -3.59 -4.19 12.99
C ILE A 202 -3.77 -5.65 13.41
N ILE A 203 -4.28 -6.47 12.50
CA ILE A 203 -4.55 -7.89 12.70
C ILE A 203 -3.68 -8.70 11.74
N ILE A 204 -3.09 -9.78 12.26
CA ILE A 204 -2.35 -10.75 11.45
C ILE A 204 -3.23 -11.99 11.32
N ASN A 205 -3.51 -12.40 10.10
CA ASN A 205 -4.21 -13.65 9.84
C ASN A 205 -3.37 -14.81 10.38
N PRO A 206 -3.91 -15.67 11.28
CA PRO A 206 -3.18 -16.83 11.78
C PRO A 206 -2.92 -17.88 10.69
N MET A 207 -3.72 -17.90 9.63
CA MET A 207 -3.53 -18.79 8.49
C MET A 207 -2.42 -18.25 7.58
N LYS A 208 -1.57 -19.16 7.11
CA LYS A 208 -0.49 -18.86 6.16
C LYS A 208 -0.76 -19.56 4.83
N TYR A 209 -0.44 -18.88 3.74
CA TYR A 209 -0.75 -19.32 2.38
C TYR A 209 0.50 -19.33 1.52
N SER A 210 0.59 -20.23 0.53
CA SER A 210 1.72 -20.23 -0.40
C SER A 210 1.36 -19.43 -1.66
N PHE A 211 1.57 -18.12 -1.61
CA PHE A 211 1.31 -17.24 -2.75
C PHE A 211 2.31 -17.47 -3.89
N ASP A 212 1.89 -17.23 -5.12
CA ASP A 212 2.80 -17.20 -6.27
C ASP A 212 2.37 -16.13 -7.29
N SER A 213 3.15 -16.01 -8.37
CA SER A 213 2.88 -15.03 -9.43
C SER A 213 1.69 -15.39 -10.32
N ALA A 214 1.13 -16.59 -10.18
CA ALA A 214 -0.08 -17.01 -10.89
C ALA A 214 -1.37 -16.62 -10.13
N GLY A 215 -1.25 -16.06 -8.91
CA GLY A 215 -2.39 -15.56 -8.15
C GLY A 215 -2.96 -16.58 -7.16
N HIS A 216 -2.32 -17.73 -6.98
CA HIS A 216 -2.87 -18.77 -6.12
C HIS A 216 -2.96 -18.34 -4.65
N PHE A 217 -4.04 -18.76 -4.00
CA PHE A 217 -4.43 -18.44 -2.63
C PHE A 217 -4.64 -16.96 -2.29
N GLN A 218 -4.51 -16.03 -3.26
CA GLN A 218 -4.64 -14.59 -2.98
C GLN A 218 -6.05 -14.24 -2.49
N ASP A 219 -7.08 -14.65 -3.23
CA ASP A 219 -8.49 -14.42 -2.87
C ASP A 219 -8.83 -15.07 -1.53
N ARG A 220 -8.44 -16.34 -1.32
CA ARG A 220 -8.70 -17.05 -0.07
C ARG A 220 -8.09 -16.32 1.12
N ALA A 221 -6.86 -15.83 1.00
CA ALA A 221 -6.18 -15.08 2.04
C ALA A 221 -6.82 -13.70 2.31
N HIS A 222 -7.32 -13.02 1.27
CA HIS A 222 -8.07 -11.77 1.43
C HIS A 222 -9.41 -12.02 2.13
N PHE A 223 -10.17 -13.03 1.72
CA PHE A 223 -11.46 -13.38 2.32
C PHE A 223 -11.33 -13.80 3.78
N ASP A 224 -10.31 -14.58 4.15
CA ASP A 224 -10.04 -14.86 5.57
C ASP A 224 -9.78 -13.59 6.37
N CYS A 225 -9.00 -12.66 5.81
CA CYS A 225 -8.75 -11.39 6.45
C CYS A 225 -10.02 -10.54 6.61
N LEU A 226 -10.84 -10.45 5.55
CA LEU A 226 -12.14 -9.79 5.60
C LEU A 226 -13.02 -10.37 6.70
N LYS A 227 -13.06 -11.70 6.82
CA LYS A 227 -13.80 -12.42 7.85
C LYS A 227 -13.33 -12.06 9.27
N LEU A 228 -12.02 -11.94 9.48
CA LEU A 228 -11.43 -11.57 10.78
C LEU A 228 -11.78 -10.15 11.23
N ILE A 229 -12.07 -9.25 10.29
CA ILE A 229 -12.35 -7.84 10.57
C ILE A 229 -13.84 -7.47 10.46
N LEU A 230 -14.75 -8.40 10.16
CA LEU A 230 -16.19 -8.10 10.01
C LEU A 230 -16.79 -7.40 11.23
N ASN A 231 -16.36 -7.77 12.43
CA ASN A 231 -16.84 -7.18 13.68
C ASN A 231 -16.21 -5.81 14.02
N ARG A 232 -15.25 -5.34 13.21
CA ARG A 232 -14.62 -4.03 13.37
C ARG A 232 -15.45 -2.94 12.68
N THR A 233 -15.20 -1.69 13.07
CA THR A 233 -15.80 -0.52 12.44
C THR A 233 -15.01 -0.13 11.21
N TRP A 234 -15.64 -0.28 10.05
CA TRP A 234 -15.17 0.21 8.75
C TRP A 234 -16.36 0.20 7.78
N TYR A 235 -16.23 0.91 6.67
CA TYR A 235 -17.32 1.11 5.71
C TYR A 235 -16.98 0.63 4.31
N HIS A 236 -15.72 0.79 3.92
CA HIS A 236 -15.15 0.19 2.73
C HIS A 236 -13.81 -0.45 3.06
N THR A 237 -13.41 -1.42 2.24
CA THR A 237 -12.14 -2.11 2.34
C THR A 237 -11.39 -2.02 1.02
N LEU A 238 -10.09 -1.77 1.09
CA LEU A 238 -9.18 -1.83 -0.03
C LEU A 238 -8.38 -3.13 0.04
N LEU A 239 -8.50 -3.97 -0.99
CA LEU A 239 -7.67 -5.16 -1.14
C LEU A 239 -6.34 -4.77 -1.78
N LEU A 240 -5.25 -5.34 -1.26
CA LEU A 240 -3.89 -5.01 -1.64
C LEU A 240 -3.02 -6.26 -1.70
N GLN A 241 -2.04 -6.25 -2.59
CA GLN A 241 -0.95 -7.20 -2.66
C GLN A 241 0.34 -6.57 -2.10
N ASN A 242 1.43 -7.34 -2.14
CA ASN A 242 2.66 -7.00 -1.45
C ASN A 242 3.27 -5.66 -1.89
N TYR A 243 3.20 -5.34 -3.19
CA TYR A 243 3.93 -4.23 -3.82
C TYR A 243 3.04 -3.02 -4.17
N ASP A 244 1.79 -3.01 -3.71
CA ASP A 244 0.90 -1.87 -3.95
C ASP A 244 1.21 -0.74 -2.98
N ILE A 245 1.33 0.46 -3.53
CA ILE A 245 1.43 1.70 -2.77
C ILE A 245 0.09 2.42 -2.83
N VAL A 246 -0.42 2.86 -1.68
CA VAL A 246 -1.67 3.63 -1.61
C VAL A 246 -1.33 5.10 -1.76
N LEU A 247 -1.97 5.77 -2.71
CA LEU A 247 -1.70 7.16 -3.12
C LEU A 247 -2.52 8.20 -2.36
N LYS A 248 -3.53 7.76 -1.61
CA LYS A 248 -4.51 8.61 -0.93
C LYS A 248 -4.34 8.55 0.58
N SER A 249 -4.58 9.67 1.25
CA SER A 249 -4.63 9.73 2.72
C SER A 249 -5.85 8.98 3.27
N SER A 250 -5.89 8.75 4.58
CA SER A 250 -7.05 8.09 5.21
C SER A 250 -8.32 8.92 5.13
N GLU A 251 -8.19 10.24 5.25
CA GLU A 251 -9.28 11.22 5.12
C GLU A 251 -9.84 11.17 3.70
N GLN A 252 -8.97 11.19 2.67
CA GLN A 252 -9.39 11.11 1.27
C GLN A 252 -10.13 9.81 0.94
N LEU A 253 -9.72 8.69 1.56
CA LEU A 253 -10.42 7.41 1.40
C LEU A 253 -11.74 7.38 2.18
N SER A 254 -11.83 8.05 3.33
CA SER A 254 -13.08 8.26 4.07
C SER A 254 -14.07 9.08 3.23
N ASP A 255 -13.64 10.18 2.64
CA ASP A 255 -14.45 11.01 1.74
C ASP A 255 -14.95 10.20 0.53
N LEU A 256 -14.07 9.37 -0.05
CA LEU A 256 -14.47 8.44 -1.11
C LEU A 256 -15.53 7.45 -0.62
N SER A 257 -15.36 6.87 0.57
CA SER A 257 -16.33 5.96 1.17
C SER A 257 -17.70 6.61 1.35
N GLU A 258 -17.75 7.90 1.68
CA GLU A 258 -18.99 8.67 1.78
C GLU A 258 -19.68 8.80 0.43
N MET A 259 -18.93 9.21 -0.61
CA MET A 259 -19.45 9.31 -1.97
C MET A 259 -20.01 7.98 -2.46
N LEU A 260 -19.29 6.88 -2.25
CA LEU A 260 -19.69 5.54 -2.70
C LEU A 260 -20.84 4.95 -1.87
N ASN A 261 -21.08 5.47 -0.68
CA ASN A 261 -22.07 4.97 0.26
C ASN A 261 -22.04 3.44 0.44
N TYR A 262 -23.01 2.69 -0.07
CA TYR A 262 -23.06 1.23 0.10
C TYR A 262 -22.53 0.45 -1.11
N THR A 263 -22.07 1.13 -2.18
CA THR A 263 -21.62 0.48 -3.42
C THR A 263 -20.12 0.19 -3.40
N SER A 264 -19.70 -0.81 -4.17
CA SER A 264 -18.28 -1.12 -4.39
C SER A 264 -17.81 -0.57 -5.74
N ILE A 265 -16.50 -0.33 -5.89
CA ILE A 265 -15.87 0.08 -7.15
C ILE A 265 -14.82 -0.95 -7.56
N MET A 266 -14.89 -1.36 -8.83
CA MET A 266 -13.93 -2.22 -9.51
C MET A 266 -14.13 -2.13 -11.03
N GLY A 267 -13.08 -2.46 -11.80
CA GLY A 267 -13.20 -2.78 -13.21
C GLY A 267 -14.02 -4.07 -13.46
N LEU A 268 -14.73 -4.11 -14.57
CA LEU A 268 -15.57 -5.23 -15.02
C LEU A 268 -15.28 -5.53 -16.49
N GLU A 269 -14.24 -6.33 -16.75
CA GLU A 269 -13.88 -6.87 -18.05
C GLU A 269 -14.46 -8.29 -18.26
N TYR A 270 -14.38 -8.79 -19.49
CA TYR A 270 -14.74 -10.18 -19.79
C TYR A 270 -13.71 -11.15 -19.20
N GLY A 271 -14.17 -12.22 -18.55
CA GLY A 271 -13.32 -13.28 -18.04
C GLY A 271 -12.47 -13.92 -19.15
N TYR A 272 -11.21 -14.22 -18.84
CA TYR A 272 -10.31 -14.87 -19.79
C TYR A 272 -10.48 -16.38 -19.72
N LYS A 273 -11.08 -16.95 -20.76
CA LYS A 273 -11.39 -18.39 -20.92
C LYS A 273 -10.25 -19.34 -20.54
N HIS A 274 -9.01 -18.98 -20.83
CA HIS A 274 -7.82 -19.79 -20.51
C HIS A 274 -7.37 -19.72 -19.03
N ARG A 275 -8.08 -18.97 -18.18
CA ARG A 275 -7.74 -18.76 -16.76
C ARG A 275 -8.76 -19.35 -15.79
N TYR A 276 -9.83 -19.96 -16.28
CA TYR A 276 -10.81 -20.65 -15.45
C TYR A 276 -11.29 -21.92 -16.12
N LYS A 277 -11.92 -22.81 -15.35
CA LYS A 277 -12.46 -24.06 -15.86
C LYS A 277 -13.77 -23.83 -16.62
N GLU A 278 -13.71 -23.70 -17.95
CA GLU A 278 -14.89 -23.40 -18.80
C GLU A 278 -16.01 -24.45 -18.73
N ASP A 279 -15.65 -25.73 -18.56
CA ASP A 279 -16.59 -26.86 -18.51
C ASP A 279 -17.20 -27.09 -17.11
N ALA A 280 -16.85 -26.26 -16.11
CA ALA A 280 -17.47 -26.34 -14.79
C ALA A 280 -18.94 -25.90 -14.82
N ASN A 281 -19.73 -26.42 -13.88
CA ASN A 281 -21.11 -25.97 -13.70
C ASN A 281 -21.13 -24.64 -12.94
N TRP A 282 -21.09 -23.53 -13.70
CA TRP A 282 -21.09 -22.17 -13.16
C TRP A 282 -22.45 -21.66 -12.68
N THR A 283 -23.48 -22.51 -12.56
CA THR A 283 -24.74 -22.10 -11.92
C THR A 283 -24.57 -22.03 -10.40
N PRO A 284 -25.22 -21.08 -9.69
CA PRO A 284 -25.15 -21.03 -8.23
C PRO A 284 -25.56 -22.35 -7.54
N ALA A 285 -26.53 -23.09 -8.09
CA ALA A 285 -26.90 -24.42 -7.59
C ALA A 285 -25.77 -25.45 -7.84
N GLY A 286 -25.18 -25.45 -9.03
CA GLY A 286 -24.05 -26.32 -9.37
C GLY A 286 -22.82 -26.11 -8.48
N LEU A 287 -22.57 -24.86 -8.11
CA LEU A 287 -21.50 -24.46 -7.19
C LEU A 287 -21.86 -24.66 -5.71
N LYS A 288 -23.12 -24.97 -5.38
CA LYS A 288 -23.65 -24.94 -4.00
C LYS A 288 -23.32 -23.60 -3.32
N LEU A 289 -23.51 -22.52 -4.06
CA LEU A 289 -23.02 -21.18 -3.72
C LEU A 289 -23.80 -20.55 -2.57
N PHE A 290 -25.08 -20.86 -2.41
CA PHE A 290 -25.87 -20.36 -1.28
C PHE A 290 -25.79 -21.32 -0.11
N LYS A 291 -25.65 -20.79 1.12
CA LYS A 291 -25.73 -21.62 2.34
C LYS A 291 -27.14 -22.22 2.54
N ASN A 292 -28.15 -21.48 2.10
CA ASN A 292 -29.55 -21.87 2.13
C ASN A 292 -30.24 -21.39 0.85
N GLU A 293 -30.71 -22.32 0.03
CA GLU A 293 -31.38 -22.03 -1.24
C GLU A 293 -32.87 -21.72 -1.07
N LYS A 294 -33.45 -21.93 0.13
CA LYS A 294 -34.87 -21.67 0.38
C LYS A 294 -35.19 -20.19 0.17
N GLY A 295 -36.06 -19.91 -0.80
CA GLY A 295 -36.49 -18.55 -1.13
C GLY A 295 -35.58 -17.83 -2.13
N VAL A 296 -34.47 -18.45 -2.55
CA VAL A 296 -33.69 -17.96 -3.69
C VAL A 296 -34.48 -18.24 -4.97
N PRO A 297 -34.74 -17.24 -5.83
CA PRO A 297 -35.46 -17.45 -7.08
C PRO A 297 -34.77 -18.50 -7.96
N ASP A 298 -35.58 -19.38 -8.57
CA ASP A 298 -35.09 -20.46 -9.44
C ASP A 298 -34.20 -19.95 -10.58
N ARG A 299 -34.56 -18.79 -11.16
CA ARG A 299 -33.74 -18.11 -12.17
C ARG A 299 -32.33 -17.77 -11.69
N ILE A 300 -32.13 -17.43 -10.41
CA ILE A 300 -30.80 -17.13 -9.86
C ILE A 300 -30.02 -18.43 -9.69
N LEU A 301 -30.66 -19.47 -9.14
CA LEU A 301 -30.02 -20.76 -8.88
C LEU A 301 -29.52 -21.45 -10.16
N HIS A 302 -30.26 -21.30 -11.27
CA HIS A 302 -30.02 -22.05 -12.50
C HIS A 302 -29.52 -21.22 -13.69
N THR A 303 -29.30 -19.91 -13.52
CA THR A 303 -28.59 -19.12 -14.54
C THR A 303 -27.09 -19.19 -14.28
N PRO A 304 -26.27 -19.60 -15.26
CA PRO A 304 -24.82 -19.62 -15.10
C PRO A 304 -24.27 -18.23 -14.81
N LEU A 305 -23.31 -18.14 -13.88
CA LEU A 305 -22.54 -16.94 -13.63
C LEU A 305 -21.75 -16.57 -14.89
N THR A 306 -21.83 -15.31 -15.29
CA THR A 306 -20.93 -14.74 -16.30
C THR A 306 -19.60 -14.43 -15.63
N ILE A 307 -18.53 -15.10 -16.07
CA ILE A 307 -17.20 -14.87 -15.51
C ILE A 307 -16.68 -13.51 -15.95
N ARG A 308 -16.28 -12.70 -14.98
CA ARG A 308 -15.73 -11.36 -15.18
C ARG A 308 -14.29 -11.32 -14.70
N LYS A 309 -13.56 -10.36 -15.24
CA LYS A 309 -12.19 -10.05 -14.86
C LYS A 309 -12.12 -8.61 -14.39
N GLY A 310 -11.27 -8.33 -13.42
CA GLY A 310 -10.99 -7.01 -12.91
C GLY A 310 -9.54 -6.95 -12.48
N LEU A 311 -9.28 -6.28 -11.37
CA LEU A 311 -8.02 -6.36 -10.65
C LEU A 311 -8.27 -7.07 -9.32
N ASN A 312 -7.21 -7.51 -8.65
CA ASN A 312 -7.32 -8.00 -7.28
C ASN A 312 -7.55 -6.82 -6.31
N GLU A 313 -7.01 -5.66 -6.63
CA GLU A 313 -7.16 -4.43 -5.85
C GLU A 313 -8.50 -3.78 -6.17
N VAL A 314 -9.48 -4.06 -5.31
CA VAL A 314 -10.84 -3.55 -5.39
C VAL A 314 -11.18 -2.75 -4.15
N PHE A 315 -12.15 -1.84 -4.27
CA PHE A 315 -12.66 -1.05 -3.14
C PHE A 315 -14.10 -1.47 -2.82
N LEU A 316 -14.25 -2.34 -1.83
CA LEU A 316 -15.51 -3.03 -1.54
C LEU A 316 -16.25 -2.39 -0.39
N SER A 317 -17.57 -2.28 -0.49
CA SER A 317 -18.40 -1.85 0.63
C SER A 317 -18.54 -2.95 1.67
N LYS A 318 -18.58 -2.57 2.94
CA LYS A 318 -18.84 -3.50 4.04
C LYS A 318 -20.17 -4.22 3.86
N THR A 319 -21.19 -3.52 3.39
CA THR A 319 -22.52 -4.09 3.09
C THR A 319 -22.43 -5.28 2.13
N PHE A 320 -21.63 -5.16 1.06
CA PHE A 320 -21.43 -6.27 0.12
C PHE A 320 -20.66 -7.42 0.76
N VAL A 321 -19.57 -7.12 1.48
CA VAL A 321 -18.76 -8.13 2.16
C VAL A 321 -19.57 -8.89 3.23
N ASP A 322 -20.33 -8.20 4.06
CA ASP A 322 -21.23 -8.80 5.05
C ASP A 322 -22.24 -9.72 4.37
N SER A 323 -22.87 -9.26 3.27
CA SER A 323 -23.85 -10.07 2.54
C SER A 323 -23.24 -11.30 1.87
N LEU A 324 -21.98 -11.24 1.42
CA LEU A 324 -21.26 -12.41 0.91
C LEU A 324 -21.10 -13.45 2.01
N PHE A 325 -20.59 -13.05 3.17
CA PHE A 325 -20.36 -13.97 4.28
C PHE A 325 -21.64 -14.44 4.95
N ASP A 326 -22.73 -13.69 4.92
CA ASP A 326 -24.02 -14.11 5.46
C ASP A 326 -24.66 -15.18 4.58
N LYS A 327 -24.81 -14.89 3.28
CA LYS A 327 -25.65 -15.67 2.36
C LYS A 327 -24.91 -16.80 1.63
N LEU A 328 -23.62 -16.63 1.34
CA LEU A 328 -22.90 -17.53 0.45
C LEU A 328 -22.00 -18.53 1.18
N ASN A 329 -21.90 -19.72 0.61
CA ASN A 329 -20.84 -20.68 0.85
C ASN A 329 -19.75 -20.46 -0.19
N LEU A 330 -18.67 -19.77 0.19
CA LEU A 330 -17.64 -19.30 -0.73
C LEU A 330 -16.59 -20.36 -1.07
N ASP A 331 -16.42 -21.39 -0.24
CA ASP A 331 -15.36 -22.38 -0.42
C ASP A 331 -15.38 -23.07 -1.79
N PRO A 332 -16.54 -23.55 -2.32
CA PRO A 332 -16.57 -24.20 -3.63
C PRO A 332 -16.10 -23.31 -4.78
N ILE A 333 -16.48 -22.03 -4.78
CA ILE A 333 -16.11 -21.10 -5.85
C ILE A 333 -14.66 -20.61 -5.70
N LEU A 334 -14.19 -20.42 -4.45
CA LEU A 334 -12.78 -20.14 -4.16
C LEU A 334 -11.88 -21.27 -4.67
N ASP A 335 -12.22 -22.52 -4.35
CA ASP A 335 -11.45 -23.69 -4.80
C ASP A 335 -11.50 -23.86 -6.33
N LEU A 336 -12.61 -23.49 -6.96
CA LEU A 336 -12.76 -23.57 -8.41
C LEU A 336 -11.89 -22.54 -9.15
N PHE A 337 -11.81 -21.31 -8.64
CA PHE A 337 -10.91 -20.30 -9.19
C PHE A 337 -9.44 -20.60 -8.87
N ASP A 338 -9.12 -21.09 -7.67
CA ASP A 338 -7.75 -21.38 -7.20
C ASP A 338 -7.14 -22.67 -7.81
N ASN A 339 -7.40 -22.90 -9.10
CA ASN A 339 -6.84 -24.02 -9.84
C ASN A 339 -5.35 -23.77 -10.11
N LYS A 340 -4.50 -24.57 -9.46
CA LYS A 340 -3.03 -24.53 -9.49
C LYS A 340 -2.39 -24.63 -10.89
N GLU A 341 -3.14 -25.08 -11.89
CA GLU A 341 -2.66 -25.21 -13.27
C GLU A 341 -2.89 -23.94 -14.10
N LEU A 342 -3.62 -22.96 -13.58
CA LEU A 342 -4.03 -21.75 -14.29
C LEU A 342 -3.24 -20.53 -13.79
N TYR A 343 -3.25 -19.46 -14.58
CA TYR A 343 -2.50 -18.22 -14.28
C TYR A 343 -3.44 -17.03 -14.19
N GLY A 344 -3.18 -16.11 -13.24
CA GLY A 344 -3.93 -14.88 -13.03
C GLY A 344 -5.36 -15.13 -12.58
N VAL A 345 -5.52 -16.08 -11.64
CA VAL A 345 -6.83 -16.57 -11.18
C VAL A 345 -7.51 -15.61 -10.19
N ASP A 346 -6.73 -14.80 -9.49
CA ASP A 346 -7.13 -13.85 -8.44
C ASP A 346 -7.76 -12.55 -8.97
N GLU A 347 -7.87 -12.42 -10.29
CA GLU A 347 -8.44 -11.23 -10.93
C GLU A 347 -9.90 -11.44 -11.36
N MET A 348 -10.56 -12.56 -10.99
CA MET A 348 -11.87 -12.92 -11.55
C MET A 348 -12.98 -13.17 -10.52
N LEU A 349 -12.67 -13.62 -9.30
CA LEU A 349 -13.70 -14.02 -8.33
C LEU A 349 -14.62 -12.87 -7.94
N ILE A 350 -14.07 -11.77 -7.44
CA ILE A 350 -14.87 -10.66 -6.90
C ILE A 350 -15.67 -9.95 -7.98
N PRO A 351 -15.10 -9.59 -9.16
CA PRO A 351 -15.88 -9.07 -10.29
C PRO A 351 -17.03 -9.99 -10.71
N THR A 352 -16.80 -11.31 -10.73
CA THR A 352 -17.83 -12.31 -11.06
C THR A 352 -18.94 -12.30 -10.01
N LEU A 353 -18.61 -12.36 -8.72
CA LEU A 353 -19.61 -12.33 -7.65
C LEU A 353 -20.36 -11.00 -7.60
N TYR A 354 -19.73 -9.89 -7.96
CA TYR A 354 -20.33 -8.56 -7.88
C TYR A 354 -21.29 -8.26 -9.03
N GLU A 355 -20.93 -8.57 -10.28
CA GLU A 355 -21.78 -8.20 -11.45
C GLU A 355 -22.97 -9.16 -11.65
N ASN A 356 -22.84 -10.42 -11.25
CA ASN A 356 -23.94 -11.39 -11.37
C ASN A 356 -24.93 -11.20 -10.24
N TYR A 357 -26.10 -10.62 -10.49
CA TYR A 357 -27.09 -10.38 -9.44
C TYR A 357 -27.49 -11.65 -8.69
N LEU A 358 -27.04 -11.76 -7.43
CA LEU A 358 -27.26 -12.89 -6.53
C LEU A 358 -28.23 -12.54 -5.39
N GLY A 359 -28.81 -11.33 -5.40
CA GLY A 359 -29.64 -10.83 -4.30
C GLY A 359 -28.83 -10.45 -3.05
N LEU A 360 -27.56 -10.10 -3.24
CA LEU A 360 -26.68 -9.62 -2.17
C LEU A 360 -26.91 -8.13 -1.93
N GLU A 361 -26.77 -7.70 -0.69
CA GLU A 361 -26.79 -6.27 -0.37
C GLU A 361 -25.49 -5.60 -0.85
N GLY A 362 -25.52 -4.31 -1.17
CA GLY A 362 -24.35 -3.58 -1.68
C GLY A 362 -23.91 -3.98 -3.10
N GLN A 363 -24.59 -4.96 -3.71
CA GLN A 363 -24.34 -5.44 -5.06
C GLN A 363 -25.08 -4.60 -6.11
N MET A 364 -24.50 -4.53 -7.31
CA MET A 364 -25.19 -4.00 -8.48
C MET A 364 -26.39 -4.88 -8.85
N THR A 365 -27.53 -4.27 -9.19
CA THR A 365 -28.74 -4.98 -9.63
C THR A 365 -28.84 -5.07 -11.14
N SER A 366 -28.18 -4.16 -11.87
CA SER A 366 -28.05 -4.24 -13.33
C SER A 366 -26.95 -5.24 -13.68
N ASN A 367 -27.20 -6.10 -14.67
CA ASN A 367 -26.16 -6.97 -15.22
C ASN A 367 -25.49 -6.18 -16.35
N CYS A 368 -24.38 -5.51 -16.05
CA CYS A 368 -23.64 -4.79 -17.08
C CYS A 368 -22.87 -5.78 -17.95
N THR A 369 -23.25 -5.92 -19.22
CA THR A 369 -22.54 -6.83 -20.13
C THR A 369 -21.35 -6.17 -20.81
N LYS A 370 -21.33 -4.83 -20.87
CA LYS A 370 -20.24 -4.05 -21.47
C LYS A 370 -18.97 -4.12 -20.63
N LEU A 371 -17.84 -4.12 -21.31
CA LEU A 371 -16.52 -4.01 -20.69
C LEU A 371 -16.35 -2.62 -20.05
N GLN A 372 -15.87 -2.60 -18.82
CA GLN A 372 -15.56 -1.40 -18.05
C GLN A 372 -14.15 -1.52 -17.49
N LEU A 373 -13.23 -0.69 -17.99
CA LEU A 373 -11.86 -0.66 -17.49
C LEU A 373 -11.81 0.00 -16.12
N ASP A 374 -10.91 -0.48 -15.26
CA ASP A 374 -10.69 0.14 -13.96
C ASP A 374 -9.95 1.48 -14.11
N ASN A 375 -10.59 2.57 -13.67
CA ASN A 375 -10.01 3.91 -13.68
C ASN A 375 -9.79 4.47 -12.27
N LEU A 376 -9.98 3.68 -11.20
CA LEU A 376 -9.93 4.19 -9.83
C LEU A 376 -9.08 3.34 -8.88
N THR A 377 -9.16 2.01 -8.89
CA THR A 377 -8.62 1.25 -7.76
C THR A 377 -7.09 1.19 -7.78
N ARG A 378 -6.47 0.94 -8.95
CA ARG A 378 -5.02 0.77 -9.08
C ARG A 378 -4.45 1.27 -10.39
N GLN A 379 -3.48 2.16 -10.30
CA GLN A 379 -2.60 2.55 -11.40
C GLN A 379 -1.63 1.43 -11.74
N THR A 380 -1.52 1.08 -13.01
CA THR A 380 -0.50 0.13 -13.49
C THR A 380 0.00 0.58 -14.85
N ASP A 381 1.32 0.74 -14.96
CA ASP A 381 1.99 1.09 -16.21
C ASP A 381 2.46 -0.20 -16.91
N TRP A 382 1.65 -0.66 -17.88
CA TRP A 382 1.87 -1.92 -18.58
C TRP A 382 2.75 -1.73 -19.81
N ASN A 383 3.74 -2.62 -19.96
CA ASN A 383 4.54 -2.74 -21.17
C ASN A 383 4.86 -4.21 -21.47
N PHE A 384 4.06 -4.79 -22.37
CA PHE A 384 4.14 -6.19 -22.81
C PHE A 384 5.29 -6.50 -23.77
N ASN A 385 6.09 -5.50 -24.19
CA ASN A 385 7.09 -5.68 -25.25
C ASN A 385 8.49 -5.95 -24.72
N GLY A 386 9.09 -7.10 -25.00
CA GLY A 386 10.48 -7.39 -24.60
C GLY A 386 10.63 -7.87 -23.14
N PRO A 387 11.83 -8.31 -22.75
CA PRO A 387 12.06 -9.03 -21.50
C PRO A 387 12.03 -8.11 -20.28
N ASP A 388 11.98 -8.72 -19.09
CA ASP A 388 12.20 -8.03 -17.82
C ASP A 388 13.57 -7.35 -17.75
N GLY A 389 13.68 -6.30 -16.93
CA GLY A 389 14.90 -5.52 -16.75
C GLY A 389 14.77 -4.12 -17.33
N TYR A 390 15.84 -3.65 -17.99
CA TYR A 390 15.89 -2.31 -18.56
C TYR A 390 14.90 -2.15 -19.71
N ASP A 391 14.04 -1.14 -19.63
CA ASP A 391 13.08 -0.79 -20.68
C ASP A 391 12.96 0.73 -20.82
N LYS A 392 13.34 1.25 -21.98
CA LYS A 392 13.34 2.70 -22.26
C LYS A 392 11.96 3.36 -22.20
N ASN A 393 10.88 2.59 -22.33
CA ASN A 393 9.52 3.12 -22.35
C ASN A 393 8.96 3.33 -20.93
N CYS A 394 9.50 2.64 -19.93
CA CYS A 394 9.17 2.91 -18.54
C CYS A 394 9.83 4.22 -18.07
N LYS A 395 9.17 5.00 -17.19
CA LYS A 395 9.76 6.26 -16.68
C LYS A 395 11.03 5.98 -15.88
N SER A 396 10.99 4.98 -15.02
CA SER A 396 12.13 4.50 -14.21
C SER A 396 13.17 3.68 -14.97
N LYS A 397 12.91 3.44 -16.26
CA LYS A 397 13.68 2.57 -17.15
C LYS A 397 13.74 1.11 -16.73
N MET A 398 12.88 0.65 -15.83
CA MET A 398 12.84 -0.73 -15.36
C MET A 398 11.45 -1.32 -15.42
N LYS A 399 11.36 -2.61 -15.76
CA LYS A 399 10.12 -3.39 -15.67
C LYS A 399 10.34 -4.80 -15.17
N ARG A 400 9.26 -5.41 -14.68
CA ARG A 400 9.20 -6.84 -14.30
C ARG A 400 7.81 -7.39 -14.58
N HIS A 401 7.69 -8.58 -15.14
CA HIS A 401 6.43 -9.22 -15.53
C HIS A 401 5.52 -8.26 -16.32
N SER A 402 6.08 -7.59 -17.33
CA SER A 402 5.37 -6.62 -18.19
C SER A 402 4.79 -5.39 -17.47
N ILE A 403 5.21 -5.10 -16.24
CA ILE A 403 4.80 -3.90 -15.48
C ILE A 403 6.04 -3.04 -15.22
N CYS A 404 5.97 -1.76 -15.57
CA CYS A 404 7.00 -0.77 -15.24
C CYS A 404 7.11 -0.60 -13.72
N ILE A 405 8.35 -0.58 -13.22
CA ILE A 405 8.60 -0.44 -11.79
C ILE A 405 8.54 1.03 -11.42
N ILE A 406 7.81 1.34 -10.35
CA ILE A 406 7.69 2.71 -9.84
C ILE A 406 9.01 3.12 -9.19
N GLY A 407 9.60 4.20 -9.69
CA GLY A 407 10.68 4.97 -9.08
C GLY A 407 10.24 6.41 -8.84
N VAL A 408 11.14 7.26 -8.32
CA VAL A 408 10.83 8.68 -8.03
C VAL A 408 10.28 9.45 -9.23
N GLU A 409 10.54 8.97 -10.46
CA GLU A 409 10.06 9.54 -11.73
C GLU A 409 8.53 9.53 -11.89
N TYR A 410 7.81 8.75 -11.06
CA TYR A 410 6.35 8.67 -11.08
C TYR A 410 5.67 9.61 -10.06
N LEU A 411 6.42 10.26 -9.16
CA LEU A 411 5.83 11.02 -8.04
C LEU A 411 4.95 12.19 -8.49
N GLN A 412 5.26 12.83 -9.61
CA GLN A 412 4.42 13.90 -10.18
C GLN A 412 3.08 13.36 -10.71
N ASP A 413 3.02 12.09 -11.14
CA ASP A 413 1.75 11.49 -11.54
C ASP A 413 0.88 11.21 -10.32
N PHE A 414 1.49 10.85 -9.18
CA PHE A 414 0.77 10.48 -7.98
C PHE A 414 -0.02 11.65 -7.38
N SER A 415 0.54 12.87 -7.39
CA SER A 415 -0.17 14.05 -6.88
C SER A 415 -1.46 14.32 -7.63
N ASN A 416 -1.49 14.03 -8.94
CA ASN A 416 -2.62 14.30 -9.83
C ASN A 416 -3.49 13.08 -10.14
N SER A 417 -3.12 11.89 -9.63
CA SER A 417 -3.81 10.66 -9.95
C SER A 417 -5.16 10.60 -9.25
N ASN A 418 -6.22 10.25 -9.98
CA ASN A 418 -7.50 9.89 -9.38
C ASN A 418 -7.49 8.47 -8.79
N GLN A 419 -6.44 7.68 -9.04
CA GLN A 419 -6.38 6.31 -8.57
C GLN A 419 -6.01 6.24 -7.08
N ILE A 420 -6.59 5.24 -6.40
CA ILE A 420 -6.43 4.98 -4.97
C ILE A 420 -5.05 4.42 -4.68
N SER A 421 -4.56 3.51 -5.52
CA SER A 421 -3.28 2.83 -5.36
C SER A 421 -2.49 2.78 -6.68
N ALA A 422 -1.23 2.35 -6.61
CA ALA A 422 -0.39 2.09 -7.77
C ALA A 422 0.45 0.82 -7.60
N ASN A 423 0.76 0.17 -8.72
CA ASN A 423 1.57 -1.03 -8.80
C ASN A 423 2.67 -0.88 -9.88
N LYS A 424 3.94 -1.21 -9.62
CA LYS A 424 4.53 -1.73 -8.37
C LYS A 424 5.76 -0.96 -7.91
N VAL A 425 5.82 -0.71 -6.61
CA VAL A 425 7.05 -0.32 -5.90
C VAL A 425 7.78 -1.58 -5.43
N LEU A 426 9.12 -1.58 -5.44
CA LEU A 426 9.90 -2.72 -4.96
C LEU A 426 10.87 -2.29 -3.85
N ASP A 427 10.94 -3.10 -2.81
CA ASP A 427 11.87 -2.97 -1.68
C ASP A 427 13.34 -2.86 -2.11
N ASN A 428 13.71 -3.56 -3.18
CA ASN A 428 15.08 -3.63 -3.70
C ASN A 428 15.34 -2.78 -4.96
N PHE A 429 14.41 -1.89 -5.35
CA PHE A 429 14.57 -1.03 -6.53
C PHE A 429 14.74 0.44 -6.17
N ASP A 430 13.72 1.02 -5.55
CA ASP A 430 13.66 2.43 -5.19
C ASP A 430 12.70 2.64 -4.03
N PHE A 431 13.23 3.04 -2.88
CA PHE A 431 12.46 3.37 -1.69
C PHE A 431 12.05 4.85 -1.65
N GLY A 432 12.63 5.68 -2.54
CA GLY A 432 12.33 7.10 -2.66
C GLY A 432 10.84 7.41 -2.83
N PRO A 433 10.07 6.69 -3.68
CA PRO A 433 8.64 6.89 -3.82
C PRO A 433 7.86 6.77 -2.51
N ILE A 434 8.24 5.85 -1.63
CA ILE A 434 7.55 5.64 -0.34
C ILE A 434 7.85 6.81 0.60
N ILE A 435 9.12 7.23 0.71
CA ILE A 435 9.51 8.36 1.56
C ILE A 435 8.86 9.65 1.08
N CYS A 436 8.91 9.94 -0.22
CA CYS A 436 8.38 11.19 -0.76
C CYS A 436 6.86 11.22 -0.78
N LEU A 437 6.18 10.09 -1.09
CA LEU A 437 4.72 10.05 -0.98
C LEU A 437 4.25 10.21 0.46
N ARG A 438 4.96 9.66 1.45
CA ARG A 438 4.67 9.92 2.87
C ARG A 438 4.72 11.41 3.17
N GLN A 439 5.76 12.09 2.70
CA GLN A 439 5.89 13.53 2.86
C GLN A 439 4.71 14.27 2.21
N MET A 440 4.36 13.93 0.97
CA MET A 440 3.22 14.54 0.26
C MET A 440 1.91 14.36 1.02
N ILE A 441 1.61 13.16 1.51
CA ILE A 441 0.39 12.88 2.29
C ILE A 441 0.38 13.69 3.59
N ARG A 442 1.51 13.74 4.30
CA ARG A 442 1.67 14.52 5.54
C ARG A 442 1.46 16.02 5.31
N GLU A 443 1.91 16.53 4.17
CA GLU A 443 1.86 17.95 3.80
C GLU A 443 0.55 18.33 3.07
N GLY A 444 -0.32 17.35 2.78
CA GLY A 444 -1.59 17.58 2.09
C GLY A 444 -1.43 17.86 0.59
N GLU A 445 -0.35 17.37 -0.04
CA GLU A 445 0.00 17.61 -1.44
C GLU A 445 -0.55 16.54 -2.40
N THR A 446 -1.32 15.56 -1.91
CA THR A 446 -2.03 14.58 -2.75
C THR A 446 -3.45 15.07 -3.02
N ASN A 447 -3.92 14.99 -4.27
CA ASN A 447 -5.30 15.35 -4.58
C ASN A 447 -6.29 14.28 -4.10
N GLY A 448 -7.43 14.73 -3.58
CA GLY A 448 -8.58 13.87 -3.31
C GLY A 448 -9.23 13.37 -4.60
N ILE A 449 -10.23 12.51 -4.47
CA ILE A 449 -10.99 11.99 -5.61
C ILE A 449 -12.21 12.87 -5.76
N SER A 450 -12.44 13.44 -6.95
CA SER A 450 -13.66 14.20 -7.22
C SER A 450 -14.83 13.28 -7.54
N GLU A 451 -16.05 13.76 -7.29
CA GLU A 451 -17.26 13.03 -7.68
C GLU A 451 -17.29 12.74 -9.20
N ASP A 452 -16.80 13.67 -10.02
CA ASP A 452 -16.72 13.50 -11.49
C ASP A 452 -15.82 12.33 -11.90
N ALA A 453 -14.77 12.04 -11.12
CA ALA A 453 -13.89 10.90 -11.36
C ALA A 453 -14.58 9.55 -11.13
N LEU A 454 -15.81 9.53 -10.59
CA LEU A 454 -16.60 8.31 -10.38
C LEU A 454 -17.65 8.08 -11.48
N ASN A 455 -17.92 9.06 -12.35
CA ASN A 455 -18.99 8.98 -13.34
C ASN A 455 -18.80 7.89 -14.41
N TRP A 456 -17.56 7.42 -14.62
CA TRP A 456 -17.29 6.28 -15.49
C TRP A 456 -17.91 4.98 -14.95
N SER A 457 -18.06 4.86 -13.64
CA SER A 457 -18.47 3.62 -12.97
C SER A 457 -19.99 3.44 -13.03
N PRO A 458 -20.51 2.36 -13.66
CA PRO A 458 -21.93 2.03 -13.55
C PRO A 458 -22.33 1.70 -12.11
N GLN A 459 -21.43 1.15 -11.30
CA GLN A 459 -21.68 0.86 -9.89
C GLN A 459 -22.03 2.12 -9.08
N TYR A 460 -21.32 3.23 -9.35
CA TYR A 460 -21.57 4.52 -8.75
C TYR A 460 -22.87 5.16 -9.28
N ARG A 461 -23.03 5.22 -10.60
CA ARG A 461 -24.22 5.81 -11.25
C ARG A 461 -25.51 5.11 -10.81
N GLU A 462 -25.51 3.78 -10.75
CA GLU A 462 -26.65 3.01 -10.27
C GLU A 462 -27.00 3.36 -8.82
N MET A 463 -26.00 3.41 -7.95
CA MET A 463 -26.17 3.76 -6.54
C MET A 463 -26.78 5.16 -6.38
N LYS A 464 -26.31 6.16 -7.14
CA LYS A 464 -26.87 7.53 -7.10
C LYS A 464 -28.34 7.56 -7.53
N LEU A 465 -28.70 6.86 -8.60
CA LEU A 465 -30.11 6.77 -9.04
C LEU A 465 -31.00 6.08 -8.00
N LYS A 466 -30.47 5.04 -7.32
CA LYS A 466 -31.20 4.35 -6.24
C LYS A 466 -31.42 5.27 -5.04
N GLN A 467 -30.40 6.01 -4.62
CA GLN A 467 -30.53 6.99 -3.53
C GLN A 467 -31.55 8.08 -3.84
N ASN A 468 -31.62 8.52 -5.09
CA ASN A 468 -32.58 9.54 -5.53
C ASN A 468 -33.98 8.98 -5.82
N GLY A 469 -34.19 7.66 -5.68
CA GLY A 469 -35.48 7.01 -5.97
C GLY A 469 -35.85 7.00 -7.46
N THR A 470 -34.91 7.23 -8.36
CA THR A 470 -35.13 7.32 -9.82
C THR A 470 -34.60 6.12 -10.59
N TYR A 471 -34.01 5.14 -9.92
CA TYR A 471 -33.49 3.94 -10.56
C TYR A 471 -34.59 3.07 -11.17
N ILE A 472 -34.49 2.83 -12.47
CA ILE A 472 -35.33 1.90 -13.23
C ILE A 472 -34.39 0.92 -13.93
N LYS A 473 -34.41 -0.35 -13.51
CA LYS A 473 -33.44 -1.37 -13.95
C LYS A 473 -33.39 -1.53 -15.47
N GLU A 474 -34.54 -1.54 -16.12
CA GLU A 474 -34.68 -1.76 -17.58
C GLU A 474 -34.20 -0.56 -18.41
N LYS A 475 -34.05 0.61 -17.78
CA LYS A 475 -33.59 1.85 -18.41
C LYS A 475 -32.16 2.22 -18.01
N PHE A 476 -31.54 1.47 -17.11
CA PHE A 476 -30.20 1.79 -16.63
C PHE A 476 -29.16 1.46 -17.70
N GLU A 477 -28.44 2.48 -18.15
CA GLU A 477 -27.37 2.32 -19.12
C GLU A 477 -26.03 2.09 -18.41
N CYS A 478 -25.58 0.84 -18.48
CA CYS A 478 -24.16 0.53 -18.40
C CYS A 478 -23.46 1.14 -19.65
#